data_AF-A0A6J5W5I1-F1
#
_entry.id   AF-A0A6J5W5I1-F1
#
_cell.length_a   1.000
_cell.length_b   1.000
_cell.length_c   1.000
_cell.angle_alpha   90.00
_cell.angle_beta   90.00
_cell.angle_gamma   90.00
#
_symmetry.space_group_name_H-M   'P 1'
#
loop_
_entity.id
_entity.type
_entity.pdbx_description
1 polymer ?
#
loop_
_entity_poly.entity_id
_entity_poly.type
_entity_poly.pdbx_seq_one_letter_code
_entity_poly.pdbx_strand_id
1 'polypeptide(L)'
;MMVVGKRYYGEDVGDAEEAKNLREVIRDAVDISGSTNMGDFLPVLQWIDLGVEKKMVGLMAKLDKFLQGLVNERRVILSSTNCSSDEKGVKKLMIDNSLSMQETQPQVYSD
;
A
#
# COMPACT_ATOMS: atom_id res chain seq x y z
N MET A 1 12.48 4.79 11.00
CA MET A 1 12.75 4.04 9.75
C MET A 1 11.70 4.44 8.73
N MET A 2 12.10 4.75 7.49
CA MET A 2 11.19 5.24 6.46
C MET A 2 10.72 4.04 5.62
N VAL A 3 9.41 3.92 5.39
CA VAL A 3 8.85 2.72 4.74
C VAL A 3 9.01 2.80 3.22
N VAL A 4 8.59 3.91 2.61
CA VAL A 4 8.49 4.09 1.15
C VAL A 4 9.31 5.28 0.63
N GLY A 5 9.81 6.15 1.50
CA GLY A 5 10.62 7.30 1.05
C GLY A 5 9.80 8.50 0.58
N LYS A 6 8.46 8.39 0.52
CA LYS A 6 7.54 9.42 0.00
C LYS A 6 6.67 10.07 1.07
N ARG A 7 6.26 11.32 0.81
CA ARG A 7 5.30 12.09 1.61
C ARG A 7 4.00 12.25 0.82
N TYR A 8 2.88 11.86 1.42
CA TYR A 8 1.53 11.92 0.82
C TYR A 8 0.60 12.94 1.49
N TYR A 9 1.08 13.61 2.53
CA TYR A 9 0.38 14.63 3.30
C TYR A 9 1.30 15.84 3.55
N GLY A 10 0.72 17.04 3.68
CA GLY A 10 1.45 18.30 3.85
C GLY A 10 1.62 19.11 2.57
N GLU A 11 2.45 20.18 2.63
CA GLU A 11 2.72 21.10 1.52
C GLU A 11 3.76 20.54 0.52
N ASP A 12 4.68 19.70 0.98
CA ASP A 12 5.76 19.12 0.17
C ASP A 12 5.41 17.71 -0.40
N VAL A 13 4.26 17.59 -1.05
CA VAL A 13 3.89 16.35 -1.73
C VAL A 13 4.60 16.29 -3.08
N GLY A 14 5.47 15.28 -3.27
CA GLY A 14 6.24 15.13 -4.50
C GLY A 14 5.40 14.73 -5.71
N ASP A 15 4.37 13.90 -5.50
CA ASP A 15 3.41 13.51 -6.53
C ASP A 15 1.98 13.73 -6.01
N ALA A 16 1.35 14.80 -6.50
CA ALA A 16 0.03 15.21 -6.06
C ALA A 16 -1.07 14.25 -6.50
N GLU A 17 -0.91 13.58 -7.64
CA GLU A 17 -1.88 12.62 -8.16
C GLU A 17 -1.82 11.31 -7.37
N GLU A 18 -0.62 10.79 -7.14
CA GLU A 18 -0.38 9.63 -6.30
C GLU A 18 -0.88 9.86 -4.86
N ALA A 19 -0.62 11.03 -4.29
CA ALA A 19 -1.11 11.40 -2.97
C ALA A 19 -2.63 11.56 -2.92
N LYS A 20 -3.25 12.10 -3.95
CA LYS A 20 -4.72 12.15 -4.06
C LYS A 20 -5.31 10.75 -4.09
N ASN A 21 -4.73 9.85 -4.90
CA ASN A 21 -5.17 8.45 -4.98
C ASN A 21 -5.05 7.75 -3.61
N LEU A 22 -3.93 7.90 -2.91
CA LEU A 22 -3.78 7.32 -1.57
C LEU A 22 -4.78 7.89 -0.57
N ARG A 23 -5.02 9.21 -0.59
CA ARG A 23 -5.99 9.87 0.29
C ARG A 23 -7.42 9.38 0.03
N GLU A 24 -7.80 9.20 -1.23
CA GLU A 24 -9.10 8.63 -1.60
C GLU A 24 -9.24 7.21 -1.06
N VAL A 25 -8.21 6.39 -1.19
CA VAL A 25 -8.24 5.01 -0.68
C VAL A 25 -8.31 4.96 0.86
N ILE A 26 -7.55 5.81 1.55
CA ILE A 26 -7.62 5.91 3.02
C ILE A 26 -8.99 6.43 3.47
N ARG A 27 -9.57 7.42 2.76
CA ARG A 27 -10.92 7.91 3.03
C ARG A 27 -11.95 6.79 2.85
N ASP A 28 -11.93 6.09 1.71
CA ASP A 28 -12.83 4.99 1.44
C ASP A 28 -12.71 3.90 2.52
N ALA A 29 -11.50 3.67 3.06
CA ALA A 29 -11.26 2.67 4.12
C ALA A 29 -11.87 3.10 5.46
N VAL A 30 -11.69 4.36 5.83
CA VAL A 30 -12.28 4.94 7.05
C VAL A 30 -13.80 4.97 6.94
N ASP A 31 -14.36 5.31 5.77
CA ASP A 31 -15.80 5.35 5.55
C ASP A 31 -16.43 3.95 5.65
N ILE A 32 -15.77 2.93 5.08
CA ILE A 32 -16.19 1.53 5.21
C ILE A 32 -16.08 1.08 6.68
N SER A 33 -14.96 1.37 7.36
CA SER A 33 -14.73 1.03 8.76
C SER A 33 -15.71 1.69 9.73
N GLY A 34 -16.10 2.94 9.46
CA GLY A 34 -17.11 3.67 10.21
C GLY A 34 -18.52 3.08 10.07
N SER A 35 -18.81 2.41 8.93
CA SER A 35 -20.06 1.67 8.72
C SER A 35 -20.07 0.28 9.36
N THR A 36 -18.90 -0.26 9.74
CA THR A 36 -18.75 -1.65 10.23
C THR A 36 -19.22 -1.85 11.66
N ASN A 37 -19.63 -0.80 12.39
CA ASN A 37 -20.10 -0.94 13.77
C ASN A 37 -21.54 -1.46 13.92
N MET A 38 -22.21 -1.90 12.84
CA MET A 38 -23.56 -2.47 12.91
C MET A 38 -23.63 -4.00 12.78
N GLY A 39 -22.60 -4.64 12.21
CA GLY A 39 -22.56 -6.10 11.98
C GLY A 39 -22.27 -6.92 13.24
N ASP A 40 -21.46 -6.38 14.16
CA ASP A 40 -21.17 -7.03 15.45
C ASP A 40 -22.36 -7.04 16.42
N PHE A 41 -23.42 -6.26 16.15
CA PHE A 41 -24.56 -6.08 17.06
C PHE A 41 -25.86 -6.78 16.63
N LEU A 42 -26.04 -7.14 15.35
CA LEU A 42 -27.33 -7.64 14.85
C LEU A 42 -27.16 -8.69 13.72
N PRO A 43 -27.32 -10.00 14.00
CA PRO A 43 -27.17 -11.09 13.02
C PRO A 43 -28.09 -10.98 11.78
N VAL A 44 -29.19 -10.22 11.88
CA VAL A 44 -30.17 -10.03 10.81
C VAL A 44 -29.66 -9.06 9.71
N LEU A 45 -28.59 -8.31 9.96
CA LEU A 45 -27.95 -7.43 8.96
C LEU A 45 -27.00 -8.16 8.00
N GLN A 46 -26.76 -9.47 8.15
CA GLN A 46 -25.92 -10.29 7.25
C GLN A 46 -26.40 -10.31 5.78
N TRP A 47 -27.65 -9.93 5.48
CA TRP A 47 -28.15 -9.85 4.10
C TRP A 47 -27.86 -8.50 3.43
N ILE A 48 -27.48 -7.47 4.21
CA ILE A 48 -27.00 -6.17 3.72
C ILE A 48 -25.50 -6.23 3.35
N ASP A 49 -24.82 -7.31 3.73
CA ASP A 49 -23.36 -7.50 3.66
C ASP A 49 -22.79 -7.51 2.22
N LEU A 50 -23.57 -7.91 1.21
CA LEU A 50 -23.14 -7.93 -0.19
C LEU A 50 -22.71 -6.55 -0.74
N GLY A 51 -23.27 -5.47 -0.19
CA GLY A 51 -22.92 -4.09 -0.59
C GLY A 51 -21.61 -3.61 0.04
N VAL A 52 -21.34 -4.02 1.28
CA VAL A 52 -20.11 -3.69 2.02
C VAL A 52 -18.96 -4.55 1.50
N GLU A 53 -19.18 -5.84 1.28
CA GLU A 53 -18.21 -6.77 0.70
C GLU A 53 -17.72 -6.27 -0.66
N LYS A 54 -18.62 -5.90 -1.58
CA LYS A 54 -18.24 -5.35 -2.90
C LYS A 54 -17.43 -4.07 -2.80
N LYS A 55 -17.78 -3.17 -1.86
CA LYS A 55 -17.02 -1.94 -1.61
C LYS A 55 -15.64 -2.24 -1.05
N MET A 56 -15.54 -3.22 -0.14
CA MET A 56 -14.28 -3.68 0.45
C MET A 56 -13.37 -4.33 -0.60
N VAL A 57 -13.91 -5.19 -1.48
CA VAL A 57 -13.14 -5.77 -2.60
C VAL A 57 -12.61 -4.68 -3.53
N GLY A 58 -13.45 -3.70 -3.89
CA GLY A 58 -13.03 -2.55 -4.70
C GLY A 58 -11.93 -1.72 -4.01
N LEU A 59 -12.05 -1.52 -2.70
CA LEU A 59 -11.05 -0.82 -1.91
C LEU A 59 -9.72 -1.58 -1.86
N MET A 60 -9.77 -2.89 -1.59
CA MET A 60 -8.57 -3.74 -1.56
C MET A 60 -7.87 -3.75 -2.91
N ALA A 61 -8.62 -3.78 -4.02
CA ALA A 61 -8.02 -3.68 -5.36
C ALA A 61 -7.33 -2.33 -5.61
N LYS A 62 -7.88 -1.22 -5.10
CA LYS A 62 -7.22 0.10 -5.20
C LYS A 62 -5.96 0.17 -4.33
N LEU A 63 -6.01 -0.35 -3.10
CA LEU A 63 -4.85 -0.45 -2.20
C LEU A 63 -3.75 -1.29 -2.81
N ASP A 64 -4.10 -2.47 -3.32
CA ASP A 64 -3.17 -3.41 -3.94
C ASP A 64 -2.45 -2.77 -5.13
N LYS A 65 -3.20 -2.15 -6.04
CA LYS A 65 -2.63 -1.42 -7.18
C LYS A 65 -1.68 -0.29 -6.73
N PHE A 66 -2.04 0.44 -5.68
CA PHE A 66 -1.20 1.50 -5.13
C PHE A 66 0.12 0.93 -4.57
N LEU A 67 0.04 -0.10 -3.72
CA LEU A 67 1.22 -0.73 -3.12
C LEU A 67 2.12 -1.38 -4.17
N GLN A 68 1.53 -2.06 -5.16
CA GLN A 68 2.28 -2.64 -6.28
C GLN A 68 3.01 -1.57 -7.09
N GLY A 69 2.40 -0.39 -7.26
CA GLY A 69 3.05 0.76 -7.89
C GLY A 69 4.35 1.16 -7.17
N LEU A 70 4.31 1.22 -5.83
CA LEU A 70 5.49 1.54 -5.00
C LEU A 70 6.58 0.47 -5.10
N VAL A 71 6.19 -0.80 -5.09
CA VAL A 71 7.09 -1.92 -5.27
C VAL A 71 7.79 -1.83 -6.63
N ASN A 72 7.04 -1.61 -7.70
CA ASN A 72 7.58 -1.52 -9.06
C ASN A 72 8.53 -0.33 -9.22
N GLU A 73 8.14 0.85 -8.74
CA GLU A 73 9.02 2.03 -8.76
C GLU A 73 10.32 1.77 -7.99
N ARG A 74 10.23 1.14 -6.82
CA ARG A 74 11.41 0.82 -6.05
C ARG A 74 12.30 -0.22 -6.72
N ARG A 75 11.72 -1.26 -7.34
CA ARG A 75 12.44 -2.25 -8.16
C ARG A 75 13.21 -1.56 -9.30
N VAL A 76 12.64 -0.55 -9.96
CA VAL A 76 13.33 0.24 -11.01
C VAL A 76 14.47 1.09 -10.44
N ILE A 77 14.28 1.71 -9.28
CA ILE A 77 15.35 2.49 -8.61
C ILE A 77 16.53 1.58 -8.23
N LEU A 78 16.24 0.39 -7.70
CA LEU A 78 17.26 -0.59 -7.33
C LEU A 78 17.97 -1.22 -8.54
N SER A 79 17.28 -1.42 -9.66
CA SER A 79 17.91 -1.99 -10.87
C SER A 79 18.71 -0.97 -11.69
N SER A 80 18.31 0.31 -11.67
CA SER A 80 19.03 1.41 -12.34
C SER A 80 20.29 1.86 -11.59
N THR A 81 20.37 1.55 -10.30
CA THR A 81 21.50 1.87 -9.43
C THR A 81 22.13 0.55 -8.99
N ASN A 82 23.21 0.07 -9.60
CA ASN A 82 23.99 -1.09 -9.13
C ASN A 82 24.61 -0.85 -7.73
N CYS A 83 23.80 -0.63 -6.69
CA CYS A 83 24.25 -0.23 -5.37
C CYS A 83 23.55 -1.05 -4.28
N SER A 84 24.35 -1.94 -3.70
CA SER A 84 24.40 -2.11 -2.25
C SER A 84 24.33 -0.72 -1.58
N SER A 85 23.50 -0.60 -0.55
CA SER A 85 23.04 0.66 0.06
C SER A 85 24.14 1.59 0.63
N ASP A 86 25.42 1.26 0.47
CA ASP A 86 26.55 1.97 1.07
C ASP A 86 27.20 3.02 0.16
N GLU A 87 27.06 2.97 -1.17
CA GLU A 87 27.93 3.81 -2.05
C GLU A 87 27.28 5.00 -2.77
N LYS A 88 25.95 5.16 -2.81
CA LYS A 88 25.34 6.34 -3.45
C LYS A 88 23.99 6.70 -2.84
N GLY A 89 23.97 7.57 -1.82
CA GLY A 89 22.86 8.51 -1.48
C GLY A 89 21.41 8.01 -1.31
N VAL A 90 21.10 6.75 -1.62
CA VAL A 90 19.78 6.16 -1.58
C VAL A 90 19.58 5.62 -0.17
N LYS A 91 18.72 6.29 0.59
CA LYS A 91 18.36 5.84 1.95
C LYS A 91 17.75 4.44 1.86
N LYS A 92 18.23 3.53 2.71
CA LYS A 92 17.65 2.20 2.89
C LYS A 92 16.22 2.31 3.43
N LEU A 93 15.28 1.73 2.71
CA LEU A 93 13.86 1.69 3.05
C LEU A 93 13.46 0.29 3.53
N MET A 94 12.33 0.19 4.23
CA MET A 94 11.80 -1.12 4.65
C MET A 94 11.48 -2.04 3.45
N ILE A 95 10.95 -1.45 2.38
CA ILE A 95 10.62 -2.18 1.15
C ILE A 95 11.85 -2.84 0.51
N ASP A 96 13.04 -2.27 0.68
CA ASP A 96 14.30 -2.87 0.17
C ASP A 96 14.60 -4.19 0.86
N ASN A 97 14.31 -4.27 2.15
CA ASN A 97 14.52 -5.50 2.92
C ASN A 97 13.57 -6.59 2.44
N SER A 98 12.28 -6.25 2.27
CA SER A 98 11.27 -7.18 1.74
C SER A 98 11.62 -7.68 0.33
N LEU A 99 12.09 -6.78 -0.55
CA LEU A 99 12.56 -7.16 -1.89
C LEU A 99 13.79 -8.07 -1.85
N SER A 100 14.78 -7.77 -0.99
CA SER A 100 15.95 -8.65 -0.83
C SER A 100 15.57 -10.04 -0.28
N MET A 101 14.53 -10.13 0.54
CA MET A 101 13.99 -11.40 1.03
C MET A 101 13.27 -12.18 -0.08
N GLN A 102 12.53 -11.49 -0.97
CA GLN A 102 11.93 -12.11 -2.15
C GLN A 102 13.00 -12.75 -3.07
N GLU A 103 14.11 -12.05 -3.31
CA GLU A 103 15.21 -12.58 -4.14
C GLU A 103 15.93 -13.77 -3.50
N THR A 104 16.18 -13.70 -2.19
CA THR A 104 16.95 -14.74 -1.48
C THR A 104 16.12 -15.97 -1.11
N GLN A 105 14.80 -15.82 -0.94
CA GLN A 105 13.90 -16.89 -0.46
C GLN A 105 12.57 -16.90 -1.22
N PRO A 106 12.57 -17.15 -2.55
CA PRO A 106 11.38 -17.06 -3.40
C PRO A 106 10.30 -18.10 -3.02
N GLN A 107 10.68 -19.24 -2.44
CA GLN A 107 9.74 -20.24 -1.94
C GLN A 107 8.93 -19.81 -0.70
N VAL A 108 9.37 -18.78 0.02
CA VAL A 108 8.71 -18.26 1.24
C VAL A 108 8.03 -16.91 0.96
N TYR A 109 8.55 -16.14 0.00
CA TYR A 109 8.04 -14.83 -0.38
C TYR A 109 7.72 -14.79 -1.87
N SER A 110 6.53 -15.27 -2.24
CA SER A 110 6.00 -15.20 -3.61
C SER A 110 5.38 -13.83 -3.91
N ASP A 111 5.42 -13.43 -5.19
CA ASP A 111 4.72 -12.25 -5.74
C ASP A 111 3.30 -12.64 -6.17
#